data_AF-A0A445KSE1-F1
#
_entry.id   AF-A0A445KSE1-F1
#
_cell.length_a   1.000
_cell.length_b   1.000
_cell.length_c   1.000
_cell.angle_alpha   90.00
_cell.angle_beta   90.00
_cell.angle_gamma   90.00
#
_symmetry.space_group_name_H-M   'P 1'
#
loop_
_entity.id
_entity.type
_entity.pdbx_description
1 polymer ?
#
loop_
_entity_poly.entity_id
_entity_poly.type
_entity_poly.pdbx_seq_one_letter_code
_entity_poly.pdbx_strand_id
1 'polypeptide(L)'
;MERIVGGKYKLGRKIGSGSFGEIYLATHIDTFEIVAVKIENSKTKHPQLLYEAKLYNILQGGSGIPNIKWSGIDGEDNVLVIDLLGPSLEDLFVYCGRKFSLKTVLMLADQMITRIEYVHSKGFLHRDIKPDNFLMGLGRKANQVYIIDFGLAKRYRDSTTNRHIPYRENKNLTGTARYASCNTHLGIEQSRRDDLESLGYVLLYFLRGSLPWQGLKAATKKQKYDKICQKKLSTPIEVLCKSHPVEFASYFHYCHSLTFDQRPDYGFLKRLFRDLFARDGYDFDYVFDWTILKYQQSQKNPVPGASNSRAIPMDIDNHQGLNSYSGHVKERIRAGDATGSGVKIQFKSPVGKNLSYEKPLDKNIFGEANIPSTSFSPASTSQRNSLKQSLSAEASNPGHAQGSKIGPSSSLMSSLQHMSSAK
;
A
#
# COMPACT_ATOMS: atom_id res chain seq x y z
N MET A 1 -20.38 29.45 -2.93
CA MET A 1 -20.06 29.06 -4.32
C MET A 1 -19.56 27.63 -4.31
N GLU A 2 -19.95 26.83 -5.28
CA GLU A 2 -19.40 25.49 -5.47
C GLU A 2 -17.96 25.61 -5.97
N ARG A 3 -16.99 24.98 -5.28
CA ARG A 3 -15.58 25.00 -5.67
C ARG A 3 -15.38 24.08 -6.87
N ILE A 4 -14.86 24.61 -7.98
CA ILE A 4 -14.52 23.84 -9.18
C ILE A 4 -13.00 23.81 -9.31
N VAL A 5 -12.41 22.63 -9.13
CA VAL A 5 -10.97 22.40 -9.24
C VAL A 5 -10.60 22.14 -10.69
N GLY A 6 -9.49 22.73 -11.15
CA GLY A 6 -8.94 22.49 -12.49
C GLY A 6 -9.90 22.83 -13.63
N GLY A 7 -10.89 23.70 -13.36
CA GLY A 7 -11.93 24.10 -14.30
C GLY A 7 -12.93 23.00 -14.70
N LYS A 8 -12.77 21.76 -14.20
CA LYS A 8 -13.53 20.59 -14.68
C LYS A 8 -14.14 19.74 -13.58
N TYR A 9 -13.69 19.86 -12.33
CA TYR A 9 -14.09 18.96 -11.25
C TYR A 9 -14.84 19.73 -10.18
N LYS A 10 -16.16 19.56 -10.15
CA LYS A 10 -17.02 20.14 -9.13
C LYS A 10 -16.85 19.37 -7.81
N LEU A 11 -16.31 20.04 -6.79
CA LEU A 11 -16.04 19.45 -5.49
C LEU A 11 -17.36 19.17 -4.76
N GLY A 12 -17.49 17.97 -4.21
CA GLY A 12 -18.63 17.51 -3.43
C GLY A 12 -18.28 17.36 -1.94
N ARG A 13 -18.91 16.38 -1.29
CA ARG A 13 -18.69 16.12 0.14
C ARG A 13 -17.27 15.60 0.42
N LYS A 14 -16.75 15.92 1.60
CA LYS A 14 -15.55 15.28 2.15
C LYS A 14 -15.84 13.80 2.40
N ILE A 15 -14.95 12.92 1.96
CA ILE A 15 -15.05 11.46 2.11
C ILE A 15 -13.93 10.89 2.99
N GLY A 16 -12.90 11.68 3.29
CA GLY A 16 -11.84 11.28 4.19
C GLY A 16 -10.86 12.40 4.50
N SER A 17 -9.89 12.07 5.34
CA SER A 17 -8.71 12.89 5.60
C SER A 17 -7.51 11.96 5.71
N GLY A 18 -6.42 12.30 5.02
CA GLY A 18 -5.15 11.62 5.16
C GLY A 18 -4.20 12.39 6.07
N SER A 19 -3.00 11.85 6.26
CA SER A 19 -1.92 12.48 7.03
C SER A 19 -1.49 13.85 6.45
N PHE A 20 -1.82 14.10 5.18
CA PHE A 20 -1.27 15.21 4.38
C PHE A 20 -2.36 16.03 3.67
N GLY A 21 -3.63 15.86 4.02
CA GLY A 21 -4.70 16.61 3.37
C GLY A 21 -6.10 16.03 3.53
N GLU A 22 -7.04 16.67 2.88
CA GLU A 22 -8.46 16.30 2.86
C GLU A 22 -8.80 15.59 1.55
N ILE A 23 -9.70 14.61 1.61
CA ILE A 23 -10.15 13.85 0.43
C ILE A 23 -11.64 14.12 0.22
N TYR A 24 -11.99 14.50 -0.99
CA TYR A 24 -13.34 14.85 -1.41
C TYR A 24 -13.80 13.95 -2.56
N LEU A 25 -15.11 13.72 -2.60
CA LEU A 25 -15.76 13.29 -3.83
C LEU A 25 -15.82 14.49 -4.77
N ALA A 26 -15.61 14.31 -6.07
CA ALA A 26 -15.94 15.31 -7.07
C ALA A 26 -16.57 14.68 -8.30
N THR A 27 -17.24 15.51 -9.09
CA THR A 27 -17.85 15.10 -10.35
C THR A 27 -17.24 15.92 -11.47
N HIS A 28 -16.74 15.24 -12.51
CA HIS A 28 -16.33 15.91 -13.75
C HIS A 28 -17.56 16.53 -14.41
N ILE A 29 -17.52 17.83 -14.71
CA ILE A 29 -18.70 18.60 -15.14
C ILE A 29 -19.25 18.15 -16.51
N ASP A 30 -18.36 17.76 -17.43
CA ASP A 30 -18.80 17.35 -18.79
C ASP A 30 -19.17 15.86 -18.88
N THR A 31 -18.39 14.97 -18.26
CA THR A 31 -18.55 13.52 -18.39
C THR A 31 -19.39 12.89 -17.28
N PHE A 32 -19.70 13.66 -16.22
CA PHE A 32 -20.32 13.18 -14.98
C PHE A 32 -19.54 12.05 -14.27
N GLU A 33 -18.27 11.83 -14.65
CA GLU A 33 -17.40 10.86 -13.99
C GLU A 33 -17.17 11.28 -12.53
N ILE A 34 -17.39 10.34 -11.61
CA ILE A 34 -17.15 10.55 -10.19
C ILE A 34 -15.70 10.19 -9.87
N VAL A 35 -14.98 11.13 -9.24
CA VAL A 35 -13.55 11.03 -8.95
C VAL A 35 -13.27 11.34 -7.48
N ALA A 36 -12.07 10.98 -7.03
CA ALA A 36 -11.55 11.40 -5.72
C ALA A 36 -10.57 12.57 -5.90
N VAL A 37 -10.70 13.59 -5.05
CA VAL A 37 -9.84 14.78 -5.05
C VAL A 37 -9.14 14.88 -3.71
N LYS A 38 -7.82 14.78 -3.70
CA LYS A 38 -6.97 15.04 -2.54
C LYS A 38 -6.50 16.49 -2.60
N ILE A 39 -6.65 17.22 -1.50
CA ILE A 39 -6.32 18.64 -1.37
C ILE A 39 -5.37 18.80 -0.18
N GLU A 40 -4.22 19.43 -0.41
CA GLU A 40 -3.19 19.72 0.59
C GLU A 40 -2.87 21.21 0.56
N ASN A 41 -2.91 21.87 1.72
CA ASN A 41 -2.48 23.26 1.80
C ASN A 41 -0.95 23.37 1.57
N SER A 42 -0.54 24.24 0.64
CA SER A 42 0.87 24.40 0.25
C SER A 42 1.77 24.94 1.36
N LYS A 43 1.21 25.61 2.38
CA LYS A 43 1.93 26.16 3.54
C LYS A 43 2.10 25.16 4.68
N THR A 44 1.67 23.91 4.50
CA THR A 44 1.96 22.86 5.47
C THR A 44 3.46 22.68 5.66
N LYS A 45 3.89 22.20 6.84
CA LYS A 45 5.31 22.07 7.17
C LYS A 45 6.07 21.13 6.21
N HIS A 46 5.37 20.13 5.67
CA HIS A 46 5.95 19.08 4.83
C HIS A 46 4.97 18.72 3.70
N PRO A 47 4.84 19.57 2.65
CA PRO A 47 3.94 19.31 1.55
C PRO A 47 4.44 18.12 0.72
N GLN A 48 3.55 17.18 0.39
CA GLN A 48 3.88 15.91 -0.27
C GLN A 48 3.04 15.65 -1.52
N LEU A 49 1.92 16.35 -1.72
CA LEU A 49 0.95 15.97 -2.74
C LEU A 49 1.49 16.11 -4.17
N LEU A 50 2.33 17.12 -4.42
CA LEU A 50 3.00 17.28 -5.72
C LEU A 50 4.01 16.15 -5.99
N TYR A 51 4.70 15.66 -4.95
CA TYR A 51 5.59 14.51 -5.07
C TYR A 51 4.79 13.24 -5.35
N GLU A 52 3.71 13.02 -4.60
CA GLU A 52 2.78 11.90 -4.80
C GLU A 52 2.22 11.89 -6.23
N ALA A 53 1.79 13.04 -6.76
CA ALA A 53 1.30 13.16 -8.14
C ALA A 53 2.36 12.74 -9.19
N LYS A 54 3.63 13.15 -9.00
CA LYS A 54 4.73 12.72 -9.87
C LYS A 54 4.94 11.20 -9.82
N LEU A 55 4.83 10.60 -8.63
CA LEU A 55 4.98 9.16 -8.46
C LEU A 55 3.86 8.39 -9.14
N TYR A 56 2.61 8.81 -8.97
CA TYR A 56 1.49 8.19 -9.70
C TYR A 56 1.72 8.23 -11.21
N ASN A 57 2.21 9.35 -11.79
CA ASN A 57 2.54 9.42 -13.22
C ASN A 57 3.58 8.37 -13.65
N ILE A 58 4.58 8.08 -12.80
CA ILE A 58 5.58 7.02 -13.06
C ILE A 58 4.96 5.61 -12.95
N LEU A 59 4.00 5.44 -12.03
CA LEU A 59 3.36 4.17 -11.71
C LEU A 59 2.16 3.84 -12.62
N GLN A 60 1.62 4.81 -13.36
CA GLN A 60 0.47 4.63 -14.26
C GLN A 60 0.64 3.46 -15.23
N GLY A 61 -0.48 2.84 -15.59
CA GLY A 61 -0.52 1.60 -16.37
C GLY A 61 -0.32 0.33 -15.55
N GLY A 62 0.08 0.44 -14.27
CA GLY A 62 0.19 -0.68 -13.34
C GLY A 62 -1.15 -1.24 -12.90
N SER A 63 -1.26 -2.57 -12.81
CA SER A 63 -2.44 -3.21 -12.24
C SER A 63 -2.61 -2.82 -10.76
N GLY A 64 -3.78 -2.27 -10.43
CA GLY A 64 -4.13 -1.78 -9.10
C GLY A 64 -3.41 -0.49 -8.70
N ILE A 65 -3.04 0.33 -9.68
CA ILE A 65 -2.66 1.73 -9.49
C ILE A 65 -3.82 2.61 -9.98
N PRO A 66 -4.35 3.53 -9.15
CA PRO A 66 -5.33 4.52 -9.60
C PRO A 66 -4.75 5.42 -10.70
N ASN A 67 -5.57 5.78 -11.69
CA ASN A 67 -5.16 6.74 -12.71
C ASN A 67 -5.25 8.18 -12.18
N ILE A 68 -4.30 9.01 -12.58
CA ILE A 68 -4.42 10.47 -12.43
C ILE A 68 -5.30 10.98 -13.55
N LYS A 69 -6.26 11.83 -13.18
CA LYS A 69 -7.07 12.62 -14.11
C LYS A 69 -6.50 14.02 -14.26
N TRP A 70 -6.06 14.61 -13.15
CA TRP A 70 -5.50 15.95 -13.11
C TRP A 70 -4.68 16.18 -11.85
N SER A 71 -3.67 17.04 -11.91
CA SER A 71 -2.94 17.54 -10.73
C SER A 71 -2.49 18.97 -10.98
N GLY A 72 -2.55 19.82 -9.96
CA GLY A 72 -2.17 21.22 -10.10
C GLY A 72 -2.30 22.00 -8.79
N ILE A 73 -2.26 23.32 -8.90
CA ILE A 73 -2.43 24.26 -7.79
C ILE A 73 -3.75 24.99 -7.98
N ASP A 74 -4.56 25.09 -6.93
CA ASP A 74 -5.83 25.83 -6.88
C ASP A 74 -5.81 26.78 -5.68
N GLY A 75 -5.49 28.06 -5.94
CA GLY A 75 -5.23 29.05 -4.89
C GLY A 75 -3.97 28.70 -4.09
N GLU A 76 -4.13 28.49 -2.79
CA GLU A 76 -3.03 28.06 -1.89
C GLU A 76 -2.95 26.55 -1.69
N ASP A 77 -3.80 25.78 -2.38
CA ASP A 77 -3.85 24.33 -2.22
C ASP A 77 -3.19 23.61 -3.40
N ASN A 78 -2.36 22.60 -3.10
CA ASN A 78 -2.01 21.55 -4.02
C ASN A 78 -3.20 20.61 -4.17
N VAL A 79 -3.47 20.14 -5.39
CA VAL A 79 -4.62 19.29 -5.66
C VAL A 79 -4.26 18.15 -6.60
N LEU A 80 -4.78 16.96 -6.28
CA LEU A 80 -4.61 15.73 -7.03
C LEU A 80 -5.98 15.06 -7.25
N VAL A 81 -6.35 14.87 -8.50
CA VAL A 81 -7.60 14.23 -8.93
C VAL A 81 -7.26 12.86 -9.51
N ILE A 82 -7.83 11.81 -8.91
CA ILE A 82 -7.58 10.40 -9.27
C ILE A 82 -8.89 9.62 -9.38
N ASP A 83 -8.80 8.40 -9.93
CA ASP A 83 -9.91 7.44 -9.91
C ASP A 83 -10.53 7.32 -8.51
N LEU A 84 -11.87 7.37 -8.41
CA LEU A 84 -12.56 6.98 -7.20
C LEU A 84 -12.46 5.46 -7.02
N LEU A 85 -12.11 5.02 -5.81
CA LEU A 85 -12.04 3.62 -5.42
C LEU A 85 -13.13 3.27 -4.38
N GLY A 86 -13.27 1.98 -4.11
CA GLY A 86 -14.13 1.43 -3.09
C GLY A 86 -13.53 1.54 -1.68
N PRO A 87 -14.09 0.81 -0.70
CA PRO A 87 -13.62 0.86 0.69
C PRO A 87 -12.19 0.35 0.84
N SER A 88 -11.50 0.84 1.87
CA SER A 88 -10.20 0.32 2.27
C SER A 88 -10.31 -1.08 2.88
N LEU A 89 -9.19 -1.80 2.97
CA LEU A 89 -9.17 -3.07 3.68
C LEU A 89 -9.41 -2.90 5.18
N GLU A 90 -9.10 -1.74 5.80
CA GLU A 90 -9.51 -1.48 7.20
C GLU A 90 -11.03 -1.33 7.32
N ASP A 91 -11.68 -0.60 6.40
CA ASP A 91 -13.14 -0.45 6.39
C ASP A 91 -13.83 -1.81 6.25
N LEU A 92 -13.35 -2.64 5.32
CA LEU A 92 -13.87 -3.99 5.10
C LEU A 92 -13.58 -4.92 6.29
N PHE A 93 -12.43 -4.74 6.93
CA PHE A 93 -12.07 -5.49 8.13
C PHE A 93 -13.00 -5.17 9.28
N VAL A 94 -13.30 -3.89 9.52
CA VAL A 94 -14.29 -3.46 10.50
C VAL A 94 -15.68 -4.00 10.15
N TYR A 95 -16.09 -3.92 8.89
CA TYR A 95 -17.38 -4.44 8.41
C TYR A 95 -17.54 -5.95 8.64
N CYS A 96 -16.45 -6.72 8.54
CA CYS A 96 -16.45 -8.17 8.79
C CYS A 96 -16.27 -8.54 10.26
N GLY A 97 -16.42 -7.60 11.19
CA GLY A 97 -16.29 -7.87 12.63
C GLY A 97 -14.83 -8.00 13.09
N ARG A 98 -13.89 -7.32 12.40
CA ARG A 98 -12.46 -7.27 12.72
C ARG A 98 -11.78 -8.62 12.74
N LYS A 99 -12.16 -9.51 11.83
CA LYS A 99 -11.46 -10.76 11.56
C LYS A 99 -11.78 -11.20 10.13
N PHE A 100 -10.77 -11.61 9.38
CA PHE A 100 -10.98 -12.25 8.09
C PHE A 100 -10.76 -13.76 8.18
N SER A 101 -11.43 -14.50 7.30
CA SER A 101 -11.17 -15.90 7.04
C SER A 101 -9.80 -16.09 6.40
N LEU A 102 -9.24 -17.30 6.53
CA LEU A 102 -7.98 -17.65 5.89
C LEU A 102 -8.06 -17.50 4.37
N LYS A 103 -9.14 -17.98 3.74
CA LYS A 103 -9.42 -17.82 2.30
C LYS A 103 -9.30 -16.36 1.85
N THR A 104 -9.97 -15.44 2.55
CA THR A 104 -9.90 -13.99 2.25
C THR A 104 -8.48 -13.45 2.38
N VAL A 105 -7.76 -13.79 3.45
CA VAL A 105 -6.39 -13.29 3.68
C VAL A 105 -5.42 -13.80 2.62
N LEU A 106 -5.53 -15.05 2.19
CA LEU A 106 -4.66 -15.62 1.16
C LEU A 106 -4.91 -15.00 -0.23
N MET A 107 -6.18 -14.78 -0.61
CA MET A 107 -6.50 -14.05 -1.85
C MET A 107 -5.99 -12.61 -1.84
N LEU A 108 -6.07 -11.94 -0.68
CA LEU A 108 -5.52 -10.60 -0.50
C LEU A 108 -3.99 -10.60 -0.57
N ALA A 109 -3.32 -11.56 0.08
CA ALA A 109 -1.86 -11.67 0.09
C ALA A 109 -1.29 -11.76 -1.34
N ASP A 110 -1.90 -12.56 -2.22
CA ASP A 110 -1.47 -12.68 -3.61
C ASP A 110 -1.46 -11.33 -4.36
N GLN A 111 -2.56 -10.57 -4.21
CA GLN A 111 -2.67 -9.26 -4.86
C GLN A 111 -1.77 -8.21 -4.21
N MET A 112 -1.69 -8.17 -2.87
CA MET A 112 -0.90 -7.19 -2.13
C MET A 112 0.60 -7.35 -2.39
N ILE A 113 1.12 -8.59 -2.41
CA ILE A 113 2.52 -8.86 -2.81
C ILE A 113 2.75 -8.36 -4.23
N THR A 114 1.81 -8.61 -5.13
CA THR A 114 1.90 -8.14 -6.53
C THR A 114 1.92 -6.61 -6.64
N ARG A 115 1.16 -5.88 -5.80
CA ARG A 115 1.22 -4.40 -5.76
C ARG A 115 2.57 -3.90 -5.28
N ILE A 116 3.09 -4.47 -4.19
CA ILE A 116 4.39 -4.10 -3.64
C ILE A 116 5.51 -4.42 -4.64
N GLU A 117 5.48 -5.61 -5.26
CA GLU A 117 6.40 -6.00 -6.32
C GLU A 117 6.40 -5.00 -7.48
N TYR A 118 5.23 -4.55 -7.92
CA TYR A 118 5.12 -3.56 -8.99
C TYR A 118 5.77 -2.22 -8.61
N VAL A 119 5.47 -1.69 -7.42
CA VAL A 119 6.08 -0.44 -6.92
C VAL A 119 7.61 -0.58 -6.83
N HIS A 120 8.09 -1.71 -6.30
CA HIS A 120 9.52 -2.02 -6.25
C HIS A 120 10.15 -2.15 -7.64
N SER A 121 9.44 -2.68 -8.63
CA SER A 121 9.91 -2.80 -10.01
C SER A 121 10.15 -1.41 -10.64
N LYS A 122 9.37 -0.41 -10.25
CA LYS A 122 9.51 0.99 -10.68
C LYS A 122 10.59 1.76 -9.90
N GLY A 123 11.29 1.10 -8.98
CA GLY A 123 12.43 1.66 -8.24
C GLY A 123 12.08 2.42 -6.96
N PHE A 124 10.82 2.30 -6.48
CA PHE A 124 10.33 2.98 -5.29
C PHE A 124 9.97 1.98 -4.19
N LEU A 125 10.10 2.40 -2.93
CA LEU A 125 9.51 1.78 -1.75
C LEU A 125 8.25 2.53 -1.38
N HIS A 126 7.27 1.85 -0.80
CA HIS A 126 6.04 2.45 -0.32
C HIS A 126 6.22 3.10 1.06
N ARG A 127 6.86 2.40 2.01
CA ARG A 127 7.21 2.86 3.37
C ARG A 127 6.07 3.10 4.36
N ASP A 128 4.82 2.94 3.92
CA ASP A 128 3.64 2.97 4.80
C ASP A 128 2.61 1.90 4.43
N ILE A 129 3.05 0.64 4.41
CA ILE A 129 2.19 -0.52 4.17
C ILE A 129 1.25 -0.72 5.36
N LYS A 130 -0.06 -0.51 5.15
CA LYS A 130 -1.12 -0.64 6.15
C LYS A 130 -2.48 -0.90 5.48
N PRO A 131 -3.48 -1.46 6.17
CA PRO A 131 -4.79 -1.77 5.58
C PRO A 131 -5.49 -0.58 4.92
N ASP A 132 -5.35 0.62 5.49
CA ASP A 132 -5.96 1.85 4.97
C ASP A 132 -5.45 2.24 3.57
N ASN A 133 -4.23 1.84 3.21
CA ASN A 133 -3.60 2.16 1.93
C ASN A 133 -3.84 1.10 0.85
N PHE A 134 -4.68 0.09 1.14
CA PHE A 134 -5.16 -0.86 0.16
C PHE A 134 -6.67 -0.75 0.03
N LEU A 135 -7.16 -0.44 -1.16
CA LEU A 135 -8.59 -0.24 -1.43
C LEU A 135 -9.07 -1.23 -2.46
N MET A 136 -10.34 -1.62 -2.39
CA MET A 136 -10.96 -2.41 -3.46
C MET A 136 -11.39 -1.48 -4.60
N GLY A 137 -11.39 -1.98 -5.84
CA GLY A 137 -11.98 -1.26 -6.97
C GLY A 137 -13.50 -1.14 -6.86
N LEU A 138 -14.09 -0.41 -7.80
CA LEU A 138 -15.54 -0.27 -7.95
C LEU A 138 -16.08 -1.08 -9.13
N GLY A 139 -17.37 -1.42 -9.08
CA GLY A 139 -18.08 -2.09 -10.18
C GLY A 139 -17.36 -3.36 -10.66
N ARG A 140 -17.01 -3.41 -11.95
CA ARG A 140 -16.32 -4.57 -12.57
C ARG A 140 -14.92 -4.84 -11.99
N LYS A 141 -14.34 -3.90 -11.25
CA LYS A 141 -13.03 -4.05 -10.59
C LYS A 141 -13.16 -4.30 -9.08
N ALA A 142 -14.35 -4.65 -8.59
CA ALA A 142 -14.60 -4.86 -7.16
C ALA A 142 -13.79 -6.01 -6.53
N ASN A 143 -13.22 -6.91 -7.34
CA ASN A 143 -12.31 -7.96 -6.91
C ASN A 143 -10.82 -7.57 -6.94
N GLN A 144 -10.50 -6.38 -7.46
CA GLN A 144 -9.12 -5.91 -7.62
C GLN A 144 -8.71 -5.04 -6.43
N VAL A 145 -7.61 -5.41 -5.78
CA VAL A 145 -6.95 -4.59 -4.75
C VAL A 145 -6.15 -3.49 -5.45
N TYR A 146 -6.19 -2.29 -4.91
CA TYR A 146 -5.40 -1.13 -5.31
C TYR A 146 -4.46 -0.72 -4.16
N ILE A 147 -3.31 -0.15 -4.50
CA ILE A 147 -2.42 0.49 -3.51
C ILE A 147 -2.42 2.01 -3.73
N ILE A 148 -2.48 2.77 -2.65
CA ILE A 148 -2.57 4.24 -2.66
C ILE A 148 -1.64 4.88 -1.62
N ASP A 149 -1.59 6.21 -1.63
CA ASP A 149 -0.86 7.07 -0.68
C ASP A 149 0.66 6.93 -0.75
N PHE A 150 1.23 7.47 -1.84
CA PHE A 150 2.68 7.49 -2.08
C PHE A 150 3.39 8.70 -1.44
N GLY A 151 2.77 9.40 -0.50
CA GLY A 151 3.36 10.58 0.16
C GLY A 151 4.67 10.29 0.88
N LEU A 152 4.81 9.09 1.46
CA LEU A 152 6.02 8.64 2.17
C LEU A 152 6.96 7.79 1.32
N ALA A 153 6.57 7.50 0.07
CA ALA A 153 7.32 6.64 -0.83
C ALA A 153 8.70 7.23 -1.14
N LYS A 154 9.68 6.38 -1.44
CA LYS A 154 11.07 6.81 -1.68
C LYS A 154 11.74 5.95 -2.72
N ARG A 155 12.50 6.58 -3.63
CA ARG A 155 13.35 5.86 -4.57
C ARG A 155 14.46 5.10 -3.84
N TYR A 156 14.59 3.79 -4.06
CA TYR A 156 15.62 2.95 -3.43
C TYR A 156 16.72 2.51 -4.39
N ARG A 157 16.54 2.72 -5.69
CA ARG A 157 17.58 2.46 -6.69
C ARG A 157 17.57 3.52 -7.77
N ASP A 158 18.73 3.75 -8.35
CA ASP A 158 18.86 4.58 -9.54
C ASP A 158 18.11 3.94 -10.73
N SER A 159 17.40 4.76 -11.51
CA SER A 159 16.55 4.27 -12.60
C SER A 159 17.33 3.73 -13.81
N THR A 160 18.59 4.17 -13.97
CA THR A 160 19.41 3.82 -15.13
C THR A 160 20.39 2.69 -14.77
N THR A 161 21.12 2.85 -13.67
CA THR A 161 22.16 1.91 -13.23
C THR A 161 21.64 0.79 -12.35
N ASN A 162 20.39 0.88 -11.86
CA ASN A 162 19.80 -0.01 -10.85
C ASN A 162 20.60 -0.08 -9.53
N ARG A 163 21.56 0.82 -9.30
CA ARG A 163 22.36 0.86 -8.08
C ARG A 163 21.46 1.16 -6.88
N HIS A 164 21.52 0.30 -5.87
CA HIS A 164 20.76 0.45 -4.63
C HIS A 164 21.27 1.65 -3.81
N ILE A 165 20.37 2.31 -3.07
CA ILE A 165 20.74 3.34 -2.09
C ILE A 165 21.70 2.75 -1.04
N PRO A 166 22.62 3.55 -0.48
CA PRO A 166 23.52 3.07 0.57
C PRO A 166 22.75 2.80 1.87
N TYR A 167 23.27 1.86 2.66
CA TYR A 167 22.82 1.62 4.02
C TYR A 167 23.05 2.86 4.90
N ARG A 168 22.08 3.19 5.75
CA ARG A 168 22.14 4.31 6.71
C ARG A 168 21.38 3.96 7.97
N GLU A 169 21.83 4.53 9.09
CA GLU A 169 21.19 4.42 10.41
C GLU A 169 20.77 5.80 10.92
N ASN A 170 20.28 5.87 12.16
CA ASN A 170 19.85 7.11 12.82
C ASN A 170 18.72 7.84 12.07
N LYS A 171 17.85 7.09 11.40
CA LYS A 171 16.63 7.60 10.75
C LYS A 171 15.50 7.74 11.76
N ASN A 172 14.68 8.76 11.58
CA ASN A 172 13.42 8.86 12.29
C ASN A 172 12.42 7.80 11.77
N LEU A 173 11.61 7.26 12.67
CA LEU A 173 10.50 6.38 12.31
C LEU A 173 9.59 7.09 11.31
N THR A 174 9.46 6.51 10.13
CA THR A 174 8.56 6.96 9.06
C THR A 174 7.53 5.87 8.81
N GLY A 175 6.26 6.27 8.65
CA GLY A 175 5.14 5.36 8.48
C GLY A 175 4.45 4.98 9.79
N THR A 176 3.55 4.00 9.72
CA THR A 176 2.69 3.62 10.83
C THR A 176 3.37 2.61 11.76
N ALA A 177 3.72 3.04 12.99
CA ALA A 177 4.46 2.23 13.97
C ALA A 177 3.90 0.81 14.23
N ARG A 178 2.58 0.62 14.10
CA ARG A 178 1.92 -0.69 14.25
C ARG A 178 2.45 -1.70 13.22
N TYR A 179 2.62 -1.29 11.98
CA TYR A 179 3.01 -2.15 10.86
C TYR A 179 4.47 -1.98 10.44
N ALA A 180 5.16 -0.93 10.89
CA ALA A 180 6.58 -0.70 10.56
C ALA A 180 7.50 -1.89 10.95
N SER A 181 8.48 -2.21 10.10
CA SER A 181 9.49 -3.26 10.38
C SER A 181 10.29 -3.00 11.65
N CYS A 182 10.89 -4.06 12.22
CA CYS A 182 11.83 -3.92 13.34
C CYS A 182 12.99 -2.98 12.99
N ASN A 183 13.56 -3.08 11.79
CA ASN A 183 14.62 -2.19 11.30
C ASN A 183 14.20 -0.72 11.30
N THR A 184 12.94 -0.44 10.91
CA THR A 184 12.41 0.93 10.91
C THR A 184 12.35 1.52 12.33
N HIS A 185 11.99 0.72 13.33
CA HIS A 185 12.00 1.14 14.73
C HIS A 185 13.43 1.38 15.25
N LEU A 186 14.40 0.61 14.75
CA LEU A 186 15.82 0.76 15.09
C LEU A 186 16.51 1.93 14.34
N GLY A 187 15.75 2.70 13.55
CA GLY A 187 16.29 3.84 12.81
C GLY A 187 17.17 3.46 11.62
N ILE A 188 17.04 2.23 11.13
CA ILE A 188 17.72 1.79 9.91
C ILE A 188 16.93 2.29 8.70
N GLU A 189 17.63 2.74 7.66
CA GLU A 189 17.02 3.15 6.40
C GLU A 189 16.22 1.99 5.80
N GLN A 190 15.01 2.30 5.33
CA GLN A 190 14.13 1.27 4.79
C GLN A 190 14.57 0.83 3.39
N SER A 191 14.26 -0.43 3.10
CA SER A 191 14.50 -1.13 1.83
C SER A 191 13.31 -2.03 1.49
N ARG A 192 13.41 -2.83 0.42
CA ARG A 192 12.32 -3.69 -0.04
C ARG A 192 11.85 -4.71 1.00
N ARG A 193 12.76 -5.19 1.85
CA ARG A 193 12.43 -6.16 2.92
C ARG A 193 11.48 -5.57 3.96
N ASP A 194 11.54 -4.25 4.18
CA ASP A 194 10.75 -3.57 5.19
C ASP A 194 9.28 -3.41 4.77
N ASP A 195 9.01 -3.14 3.49
CA ASP A 195 7.65 -3.16 2.95
C ASP A 195 7.02 -4.56 3.04
N LEU A 196 7.80 -5.61 2.78
CA LEU A 196 7.34 -7.00 2.88
C LEU A 196 7.12 -7.47 4.32
N GLU A 197 8.01 -7.14 5.25
CA GLU A 197 7.81 -7.42 6.67
C GLU A 197 6.56 -6.71 7.20
N SER A 198 6.36 -5.45 6.79
CA SER A 198 5.15 -4.69 7.12
C SER A 198 3.88 -5.36 6.59
N LEU A 199 3.92 -5.89 5.36
CA LEU A 199 2.81 -6.68 4.80
C LEU A 199 2.54 -7.94 5.64
N GLY A 200 3.57 -8.65 6.11
CA GLY A 200 3.39 -9.80 6.99
C GLY A 200 2.60 -9.46 8.25
N TYR A 201 2.91 -8.31 8.88
CA TYR A 201 2.15 -7.82 10.04
C TYR A 201 0.71 -7.46 9.70
N VAL A 202 0.45 -6.91 8.51
CA VAL A 202 -0.91 -6.63 8.03
C VAL A 202 -1.71 -7.91 7.82
N LEU A 203 -1.13 -8.94 7.21
CA LEU A 203 -1.80 -10.23 6.98
C LEU A 203 -2.15 -10.92 8.30
N LEU A 204 -1.23 -10.95 9.27
CA LEU A 204 -1.52 -11.50 10.60
C LEU A 204 -2.53 -10.65 11.38
N TYR A 205 -2.51 -9.33 11.21
CA TYR A 205 -3.51 -8.46 11.82
C TYR A 205 -4.92 -8.84 11.36
N PHE A 206 -5.10 -9.13 10.08
CA PHE A 206 -6.39 -9.58 9.54
C PHE A 206 -6.86 -10.93 10.10
N LEU A 207 -5.95 -11.90 10.26
CA LEU A 207 -6.29 -13.21 10.82
C LEU A 207 -6.58 -13.17 12.32
N ARG A 208 -5.78 -12.39 13.06
CA ARG A 208 -5.80 -12.36 14.53
C ARG A 208 -6.82 -11.40 15.11
N GLY A 209 -7.28 -10.41 14.33
CA GLY A 209 -8.08 -9.30 14.83
C GLY A 209 -7.26 -8.16 15.44
N SER A 210 -6.09 -8.49 16.00
CA SER A 210 -5.13 -7.55 16.57
C SER A 210 -3.71 -8.13 16.64
N LEU A 211 -2.73 -7.22 16.75
CA LEU A 211 -1.32 -7.52 16.95
C LEU A 211 -0.93 -7.36 18.44
N PRO A 212 0.05 -8.14 18.95
CA PRO A 212 0.42 -8.16 20.38
C PRO A 212 0.93 -6.82 20.95
N TRP A 213 1.31 -5.88 20.08
CA TRP A 213 1.79 -4.54 20.45
C TRP A 213 0.72 -3.44 20.28
N GLN A 214 -0.55 -3.80 20.09
CA GLN A 214 -1.66 -2.85 20.13
C GLN A 214 -2.08 -2.52 21.56
N GLY A 215 -2.67 -1.33 21.76
CA GLY A 215 -3.20 -0.91 23.07
C GLY A 215 -2.16 -0.52 24.12
N LEU A 216 -0.86 -0.57 23.80
CA LEU A 216 0.20 -0.18 24.73
C LEU A 216 0.08 1.30 25.12
N LYS A 217 -0.05 1.56 26.43
CA LYS A 217 -0.13 2.90 27.02
C LYS A 217 1.27 3.48 27.25
N ALA A 218 1.45 4.75 26.93
CA ALA A 218 2.67 5.52 27.18
C ALA A 218 2.34 7.01 27.32
N ALA A 219 3.17 7.77 28.02
CA ALA A 219 2.94 9.20 28.23
C ALA A 219 3.27 10.02 26.98
N THR A 220 4.28 9.61 26.20
CA THR A 220 4.69 10.31 24.98
C THR A 220 4.63 9.40 23.75
N LYS A 221 4.55 10.01 22.56
CA LYS A 221 4.62 9.27 21.28
C LYS A 221 5.92 8.47 21.14
N LYS A 222 7.05 9.05 21.55
CA LYS A 222 8.36 8.38 21.53
C LYS A 222 8.34 7.12 22.41
N GLN A 223 7.92 7.25 23.67
CA GLN A 223 7.79 6.11 24.58
C GLN A 223 6.81 5.05 24.05
N LYS A 224 5.74 5.46 23.36
CA LYS A 224 4.80 4.52 22.72
C LYS A 224 5.49 3.72 21.63
N TYR A 225 6.29 4.37 20.78
CA TYR A 225 7.05 3.69 19.73
C TYR A 225 8.13 2.78 20.31
N ASP A 226 8.84 3.22 21.35
CA ASP A 226 9.84 2.39 22.04
C ASP A 226 9.20 1.12 22.62
N LYS A 227 8.02 1.23 23.25
CA LYS A 227 7.27 0.06 23.76
C LYS A 227 6.81 -0.88 22.65
N ILE A 228 6.36 -0.34 21.51
CA ILE A 228 5.99 -1.17 20.35
C ILE A 228 7.22 -1.90 19.82
N CYS A 229 8.34 -1.20 19.65
CA CYS A 229 9.61 -1.77 19.21
C CYS A 229 10.06 -2.92 20.13
N GLN A 230 10.14 -2.66 21.43
CA GLN A 230 10.49 -3.67 22.43
C GLN A 230 9.56 -4.88 22.36
N LYS A 231 8.25 -4.66 22.21
CA LYS A 231 7.27 -5.75 22.12
C LYS A 231 7.43 -6.56 20.82
N LYS A 232 7.75 -5.92 19.69
CA LYS A 232 8.04 -6.63 18.43
C LYS A 232 9.29 -7.50 18.57
N LEU A 233 10.40 -6.93 19.05
CA LEU A 233 11.67 -7.65 19.22
C LEU A 233 11.58 -8.80 20.22
N SER A 234 10.78 -8.65 21.28
CA SER A 234 10.58 -9.68 22.31
C SER A 234 9.49 -10.71 21.98
N THR A 235 8.82 -10.59 20.83
CA THR A 235 7.82 -11.58 20.40
C THR A 235 8.41 -12.44 19.28
N PRO A 236 8.84 -13.70 19.57
CA PRO A 236 9.33 -14.61 18.54
C PRO A 236 8.30 -14.84 17.43
N ILE A 237 8.77 -15.13 16.22
CA ILE A 237 7.91 -15.35 15.04
C ILE A 237 6.91 -16.49 15.31
N GLU A 238 7.36 -17.57 15.96
CA GLU A 238 6.56 -18.74 16.32
C GLU A 238 5.44 -18.38 17.30
N VAL A 239 5.71 -17.46 18.23
CA VAL A 239 4.70 -16.94 19.17
C VAL A 239 3.72 -16.02 18.46
N LEU A 240 4.22 -15.17 17.56
CA LEU A 240 3.40 -14.25 16.77
C LEU A 240 2.43 -15.01 15.85
N CYS A 241 2.92 -16.06 15.19
CA CYS A 241 2.17 -16.89 14.24
C CYS A 241 1.46 -18.09 14.88
N LYS A 242 1.51 -18.23 16.21
CA LYS A 242 0.88 -19.35 16.92
C LYS A 242 -0.58 -19.52 16.51
N SER A 243 -0.99 -20.77 16.28
CA SER A 243 -2.35 -21.16 15.86
C SER A 243 -2.76 -20.69 14.45
N HIS A 244 -1.81 -20.28 13.61
CA HIS A 244 -2.02 -19.98 12.19
C HIS A 244 -1.12 -20.90 11.34
N PRO A 245 -1.39 -21.05 10.03
CA PRO A 245 -0.58 -21.89 9.15
C PRO A 245 0.91 -21.52 9.18
N VAL A 246 1.79 -22.52 9.05
CA VAL A 246 3.25 -22.36 9.16
C VAL A 246 3.81 -21.40 8.12
N GLU A 247 3.13 -21.27 6.99
CA GLU A 247 3.42 -20.34 5.90
C GLU A 247 3.56 -18.88 6.38
N PHE A 248 2.79 -18.45 7.38
CA PHE A 248 2.94 -17.11 7.94
C PHE A 248 4.28 -16.94 8.66
N ALA A 249 4.72 -17.96 9.41
CA ALA A 249 6.04 -17.94 10.05
C ALA A 249 7.16 -18.00 8.99
N SER A 250 7.04 -18.88 8.00
CA SER A 250 8.00 -18.97 6.88
C SER A 250 8.12 -17.65 6.11
N TYR A 251 7.02 -16.91 5.92
CA TYR A 251 7.04 -15.57 5.32
C TYR A 251 7.91 -14.59 6.13
N PHE A 252 7.76 -14.55 7.46
CA PHE A 252 8.58 -13.68 8.31
C PHE A 252 10.04 -14.09 8.35
N HIS A 253 10.32 -15.39 8.48
CA HIS A 253 11.69 -15.91 8.43
C HIS A 253 12.37 -15.54 7.13
N TYR A 254 11.66 -15.64 6.01
CA TYR A 254 12.15 -15.16 4.73
C TYR A 254 12.46 -13.66 4.76
N CYS A 255 11.51 -12.82 5.19
CA CYS A 255 11.72 -11.37 5.23
C CYS A 255 12.90 -10.97 6.13
N HIS A 256 13.08 -11.63 7.27
CA HIS A 256 14.17 -11.39 8.21
C HIS A 256 15.53 -11.89 7.70
N SER A 257 15.55 -12.89 6.81
CA SER A 257 16.77 -13.37 6.16
C SER A 257 17.33 -12.43 5.07
N LEU A 258 16.51 -11.51 4.56
CA LEU A 258 16.90 -10.61 3.47
C LEU A 258 17.97 -9.61 3.92
N THR A 259 19.05 -9.49 3.15
CA THR A 259 19.99 -8.36 3.31
C THR A 259 19.33 -7.05 2.86
N PHE A 260 19.92 -5.91 3.24
CA PHE A 260 19.38 -4.59 2.98
C PHE A 260 19.15 -4.29 1.49
N ASP A 261 20.04 -4.75 0.63
CA ASP A 261 20.04 -4.50 -0.81
C ASP A 261 19.55 -5.71 -1.64
N GLN A 262 19.19 -6.82 -1.00
CA GLN A 262 18.71 -8.02 -1.68
C GLN A 262 17.39 -7.75 -2.42
N ARG A 263 17.25 -8.31 -3.63
CA ARG A 263 15.96 -8.37 -4.33
C ARG A 263 15.15 -9.54 -3.74
N PRO A 264 13.97 -9.30 -3.17
CA PRO A 264 13.08 -10.38 -2.73
C PRO A 264 12.63 -11.24 -3.91
N ASP A 265 12.47 -12.53 -3.66
CA ASP A 265 11.76 -13.50 -4.49
C ASP A 265 10.27 -13.43 -4.15
N TYR A 266 9.58 -12.48 -4.79
CA TYR A 266 8.14 -12.31 -4.66
C TYR A 266 7.36 -13.55 -5.15
N GLY A 267 7.95 -14.32 -6.06
CA GLY A 267 7.36 -15.56 -6.58
C GLY A 267 7.32 -16.66 -5.54
N PHE A 268 8.40 -16.83 -4.75
CA PHE A 268 8.41 -17.69 -3.58
C PHE A 268 7.34 -17.30 -2.56
N LEU A 269 7.26 -16.01 -2.19
CA LEU A 269 6.28 -15.53 -1.21
C LEU A 269 4.83 -15.77 -1.66
N LYS A 270 4.53 -15.56 -2.96
CA LYS A 270 3.21 -15.86 -3.53
C LYS A 270 2.93 -17.36 -3.53
N ARG A 271 3.89 -18.18 -3.94
CA ARG A 271 3.74 -19.65 -3.97
C ARG A 271 3.42 -20.21 -2.59
N LEU A 272 4.11 -19.73 -1.55
CA LEU A 272 3.86 -20.13 -0.17
C LEU A 272 2.36 -20.06 0.20
N PHE A 273 1.70 -18.94 -0.11
CA PHE A 273 0.27 -18.78 0.17
C PHE A 273 -0.65 -19.46 -0.84
N ARG A 274 -0.26 -19.57 -2.11
CA ARG A 274 -1.03 -20.30 -3.14
C ARG A 274 -1.06 -21.81 -2.87
N ASP A 275 0.05 -22.39 -2.45
CA ASP A 275 0.15 -23.81 -2.14
C ASP A 275 -0.71 -24.15 -0.90
N LEU A 276 -0.67 -23.30 0.12
CA LEU A 276 -1.59 -23.39 1.27
C LEU A 276 -3.06 -23.24 0.83
N PHE A 277 -3.37 -22.27 -0.04
CA PHE A 277 -4.72 -22.04 -0.55
C PHE A 277 -5.28 -23.28 -1.27
N ALA A 278 -4.47 -23.90 -2.13
CA ALA A 278 -4.83 -25.12 -2.84
C ALA A 278 -4.95 -26.34 -1.89
N ARG A 279 -4.04 -26.47 -0.92
CA ARG A 279 -4.05 -27.55 0.06
C ARG A 279 -5.30 -27.56 0.94
N ASP A 280 -5.79 -26.37 1.29
CA ASP A 280 -7.04 -26.21 2.07
C ASP A 280 -8.31 -26.31 1.19
N GLY A 281 -8.16 -26.57 -0.12
CA GLY A 281 -9.27 -26.80 -1.04
C GLY A 281 -10.09 -25.56 -1.36
N TYR A 282 -9.49 -24.37 -1.29
CA TYR A 282 -10.20 -23.14 -1.62
C TYR A 282 -10.23 -22.87 -3.14
N ASP A 283 -11.36 -22.37 -3.61
CA ASP A 283 -11.50 -21.85 -4.97
C ASP A 283 -11.10 -20.37 -5.06
N PHE A 284 -10.34 -20.02 -6.09
CA PHE A 284 -9.94 -18.63 -6.37
C PHE A 284 -11.05 -17.89 -7.12
N ASP A 285 -12.20 -17.77 -6.47
CA ASP A 285 -13.47 -17.25 -7.01
C ASP A 285 -13.67 -15.74 -6.78
N TYR A 286 -12.72 -15.09 -6.09
CA TYR A 286 -12.83 -13.70 -5.62
C TYR A 286 -14.03 -13.44 -4.69
N VAL A 287 -14.53 -14.48 -4.02
CA VAL A 287 -15.59 -14.37 -3.01
C VAL A 287 -14.94 -14.16 -1.64
N PHE A 288 -14.78 -12.88 -1.27
CA PHE A 288 -14.29 -12.47 0.04
C PHE A 288 -15.39 -12.49 1.11
N ASP A 289 -15.00 -12.38 2.38
CA ASP A 289 -15.94 -12.42 3.52
C ASP A 289 -17.03 -11.34 3.40
N TRP A 290 -16.65 -10.12 3.01
CA TRP A 290 -17.60 -9.02 2.81
C TRP A 290 -18.54 -9.25 1.63
N THR A 291 -18.14 -10.05 0.63
CA THR A 291 -19.01 -10.43 -0.49
C THR A 291 -20.15 -11.31 0.01
N ILE A 292 -19.84 -12.29 0.87
CA ILE A 292 -20.82 -13.18 1.49
C ILE A 292 -21.78 -12.39 2.39
N LEU A 293 -21.23 -11.54 3.28
CA LEU A 293 -22.03 -10.73 4.20
C LEU A 293 -23.00 -9.79 3.48
N LYS A 294 -22.55 -9.11 2.41
CA LYS A 294 -23.40 -8.25 1.59
C LYS A 294 -24.52 -9.03 0.91
N TYR A 295 -24.21 -10.21 0.36
CA TYR A 295 -25.22 -11.07 -0.24
C TYR A 295 -26.29 -11.49 0.79
N GLN A 296 -25.88 -11.96 1.96
CA GLN A 296 -26.81 -12.33 3.04
C GLN A 296 -27.69 -11.15 3.51
N GLN A 297 -27.14 -9.94 3.58
CA GLN A 297 -27.91 -8.73 3.93
C GLN A 297 -28.95 -8.39 2.87
N SER A 298 -28.61 -8.51 1.57
CA SER A 298 -29.56 -8.28 0.48
C SER A 298 -30.73 -9.28 0.45
N GLN A 299 -30.51 -10.52 0.89
CA GLN A 299 -31.57 -11.53 0.99
C GLN A 299 -32.52 -11.29 2.17
N LYS A 300 -32.04 -10.68 3.26
CA LYS A 300 -32.86 -10.38 4.45
C LYS A 300 -33.71 -9.11 4.29
N ASN A 301 -33.26 -8.15 3.50
CA ASN A 301 -33.99 -6.91 3.20
C ASN A 301 -34.25 -6.81 1.69
N PRO A 302 -35.16 -7.62 1.11
CA PRO A 302 -35.54 -7.46 -0.28
C PRO A 302 -36.17 -6.08 -0.47
N VAL A 303 -35.55 -5.25 -1.32
CA VAL A 303 -36.13 -3.96 -1.72
C VAL A 303 -37.49 -4.26 -2.38
N PRO A 304 -38.62 -3.74 -1.89
CA PRO A 304 -39.91 -3.94 -2.54
C PRO A 304 -39.89 -3.22 -3.90
N GLY A 305 -39.85 -3.97 -5.00
CA GLY A 305 -40.03 -3.39 -6.34
C GLY A 305 -39.08 -3.85 -7.45
N ALA A 306 -38.05 -4.65 -7.17
CA ALA A 306 -37.26 -5.26 -8.24
C ALA A 306 -37.90 -6.59 -8.67
N SER A 307 -38.76 -6.54 -9.70
CA SER A 307 -39.31 -7.74 -10.33
C SER A 307 -38.18 -8.59 -10.91
N ASN A 308 -37.99 -9.78 -10.34
CA ASN A 308 -37.11 -10.83 -10.87
C ASN A 308 -37.64 -11.28 -12.23
N SER A 309 -37.05 -10.77 -13.31
CA SER A 309 -37.04 -11.50 -14.58
C SER A 309 -36.11 -12.70 -14.39
N ARG A 310 -36.68 -13.87 -14.11
CA ARG A 310 -35.94 -15.15 -14.13
C ARG A 310 -35.24 -15.28 -15.48
N ALA A 311 -33.92 -15.19 -15.49
CA ALA A 311 -33.13 -15.66 -16.62
C ALA A 311 -33.17 -17.19 -16.62
N ILE A 312 -33.83 -17.77 -17.61
CA ILE A 312 -33.75 -19.19 -17.92
C ILE A 312 -32.36 -19.44 -18.54
N PRO A 313 -31.57 -20.43 -18.09
CA PRO A 313 -30.33 -20.80 -18.76
C PRO A 313 -30.68 -21.39 -20.14
N MET A 314 -30.22 -20.79 -21.23
CA MET A 314 -30.19 -21.45 -22.52
C MET A 314 -28.95 -22.34 -22.59
N ASP A 315 -29.18 -23.64 -22.80
CA ASP A 315 -28.17 -24.64 -23.13
C ASP A 315 -27.40 -24.22 -24.39
N ILE A 316 -26.07 -24.31 -24.30
CA ILE A 316 -25.16 -24.16 -25.43
C ILE A 316 -25.05 -25.53 -26.08
N ASP A 317 -25.58 -25.65 -27.30
CA ASP A 317 -25.18 -26.72 -28.21
C ASP A 317 -24.81 -26.17 -29.59
N ASN A 318 -23.76 -26.76 -30.14
CA ASN A 318 -23.06 -26.46 -31.38
C ASN A 318 -23.98 -26.38 -32.61
N HIS A 319 -23.69 -25.46 -33.54
CA HIS A 319 -23.19 -25.82 -34.88
C HIS A 319 -22.90 -24.58 -35.77
N GLN A 320 -21.97 -24.83 -36.69
CA GLN A 320 -21.36 -23.99 -37.71
C GLN A 320 -22.35 -23.45 -38.77
N GLY A 321 -21.97 -22.36 -39.47
CA GLY A 321 -22.46 -22.13 -40.84
C GLY A 321 -22.58 -20.66 -41.28
N LEU A 322 -21.84 -20.31 -42.33
CA LEU A 322 -21.92 -19.08 -43.13
C LEU A 322 -23.37 -18.70 -43.53
N ASN A 323 -23.72 -17.42 -43.66
CA ASN A 323 -23.51 -16.60 -44.87
C ASN A 323 -24.23 -15.23 -44.80
N SER A 324 -23.71 -14.30 -45.59
CA SER A 324 -24.19 -12.96 -45.97
C SER A 324 -25.69 -12.87 -46.32
N TYR A 325 -26.36 -11.74 -46.02
CA TYR A 325 -27.12 -10.94 -46.99
C TYR A 325 -27.62 -9.60 -46.42
N SER A 326 -27.58 -8.60 -47.30
CA SER A 326 -28.06 -7.20 -47.20
C SER A 326 -29.59 -7.09 -47.12
N GLY A 327 -30.12 -6.02 -46.49
CA GLY A 327 -31.55 -5.70 -46.55
C GLY A 327 -31.97 -4.49 -45.71
N HIS A 328 -32.40 -3.43 -46.41
CA HIS A 328 -32.76 -2.09 -45.94
C HIS A 328 -34.16 -1.98 -45.27
N VAL A 329 -34.31 -0.97 -44.39
CA VAL A 329 -35.47 -0.05 -44.22
C VAL A 329 -36.73 -0.54 -43.47
N LYS A 330 -37.10 0.07 -42.33
CA LYS A 330 -38.03 1.23 -42.18
C LYS A 330 -38.48 1.45 -40.72
N GLU A 331 -38.53 2.72 -40.32
CA GLU A 331 -39.17 3.21 -39.08
C GLU A 331 -40.67 2.91 -39.02
N ARG A 332 -41.20 2.74 -37.80
CA ARG A 332 -42.55 3.21 -37.47
C ARG A 332 -42.72 3.56 -35.99
N ILE A 333 -43.09 4.83 -35.81
CA ILE A 333 -43.57 5.51 -34.60
C ILE A 333 -44.92 4.93 -34.15
N ARG A 334 -45.16 4.83 -32.83
CA ARG A 334 -46.49 5.05 -32.24
C ARG A 334 -46.37 5.60 -30.80
N ALA A 335 -47.22 6.59 -30.56
CA ALA A 335 -47.38 7.41 -29.36
C ALA A 335 -48.49 6.87 -28.42
N GLY A 336 -48.53 7.43 -27.21
CA GLY A 336 -49.59 7.34 -26.19
C GLY A 336 -49.02 7.74 -24.82
N ASP A 337 -49.02 9.05 -24.50
CA ASP A 337 -49.93 9.75 -23.57
C ASP A 337 -49.86 9.27 -22.10
N ALA A 338 -49.95 10.08 -21.04
CA ALA A 338 -49.72 11.48 -20.69
C ALA A 338 -50.26 11.60 -19.24
N THR A 339 -49.54 12.19 -18.28
CA THR A 339 -50.11 12.97 -17.15
C THR A 339 -49.02 13.64 -16.30
N GLY A 340 -49.09 14.99 -16.22
CA GLY A 340 -48.72 15.91 -15.12
C GLY A 340 -47.34 15.80 -14.44
N SER A 341 -46.54 16.84 -14.21
CA SER A 341 -46.86 18.26 -14.00
C SER A 341 -45.60 19.11 -14.29
N GLY A 342 -45.78 20.24 -14.95
CA GLY A 342 -44.69 21.09 -15.44
C GLY A 342 -44.23 22.19 -14.48
N VAL A 343 -43.02 22.70 -14.74
CA VAL A 343 -42.64 24.12 -14.61
C VAL A 343 -41.64 24.44 -15.73
N LYS A 344 -41.99 25.40 -16.59
CA LYS A 344 -41.18 25.99 -17.67
C LYS A 344 -40.50 27.26 -17.15
N ILE A 345 -39.21 27.48 -17.45
CA ILE A 345 -38.64 28.83 -17.65
C ILE A 345 -37.61 28.76 -18.79
N GLN A 346 -37.71 29.69 -19.75
CA GLN A 346 -36.92 29.75 -20.99
C GLN A 346 -36.00 30.99 -20.99
N PHE A 347 -34.88 30.83 -21.70
CA PHE A 347 -33.70 31.69 -21.90
C PHE A 347 -33.91 33.13 -22.39
N LYS A 348 -32.89 33.98 -22.15
CA LYS A 348 -32.31 34.92 -23.15
C LYS A 348 -30.86 35.32 -22.81
N SER A 349 -30.00 35.32 -23.83
CA SER A 349 -28.66 35.96 -23.88
C SER A 349 -28.76 37.35 -24.54
N PRO A 350 -27.68 38.17 -24.47
CA PRO A 350 -27.11 38.67 -25.73
C PRO A 350 -25.56 38.81 -25.77
N VAL A 351 -25.01 38.55 -26.97
CA VAL A 351 -23.90 39.17 -27.75
C VAL A 351 -23.10 40.30 -27.06
N GLY A 352 -21.78 40.49 -27.13
CA GLY A 352 -20.64 39.95 -27.90
C GLY A 352 -19.51 41.01 -27.91
N LYS A 353 -18.23 40.62 -28.11
CA LYS A 353 -17.16 41.42 -28.76
C LYS A 353 -15.81 40.69 -28.81
N ASN A 354 -15.16 40.84 -29.96
CA ASN A 354 -13.86 40.32 -30.39
C ASN A 354 -12.65 40.87 -29.59
N LEU A 355 -11.54 40.13 -29.55
CA LEU A 355 -10.23 40.56 -30.07
C LEU A 355 -9.18 39.43 -29.99
N SER A 356 -8.44 39.33 -31.09
CA SER A 356 -7.32 38.46 -31.45
C SER A 356 -6.01 38.76 -30.71
N TYR A 357 -5.10 37.78 -30.59
CA TYR A 357 -3.70 37.86 -31.07
C TYR A 357 -2.97 36.51 -30.95
N GLU A 358 -2.21 36.15 -31.98
CA GLU A 358 -1.33 34.97 -32.09
C GLU A 358 0.11 35.28 -31.61
N LYS A 359 0.73 34.32 -30.87
CA LYS A 359 2.11 33.71 -30.97
C LYS A 359 3.40 34.57 -31.09
N PRO A 360 4.64 33.99 -31.02
CA PRO A 360 5.19 32.83 -30.28
C PRO A 360 6.67 33.01 -29.73
N LEU A 361 7.25 31.91 -29.20
CA LEU A 361 8.71 31.61 -28.94
C LEU A 361 9.32 32.25 -27.66
N ASP A 362 10.17 31.60 -26.84
CA ASP A 362 11.38 30.85 -27.20
C ASP A 362 11.93 29.90 -26.11
N LYS A 363 12.94 29.10 -26.53
CA LYS A 363 13.69 28.03 -25.84
C LYS A 363 14.72 28.51 -24.79
N ASN A 364 15.31 27.50 -24.11
CA ASN A 364 16.62 27.45 -23.39
C ASN A 364 16.58 27.84 -21.89
N ILE A 365 17.37 27.31 -20.93
CA ILE A 365 18.46 26.33 -20.81
C ILE A 365 18.74 26.13 -19.29
N PHE A 366 19.14 24.91 -18.87
CA PHE A 366 19.90 24.51 -17.65
C PHE A 366 19.41 24.78 -16.22
N GLY A 367 19.68 23.81 -15.33
CA GLY A 367 19.77 24.02 -13.88
C GLY A 367 19.63 22.75 -13.04
N GLU A 368 20.72 21.98 -12.89
CA GLU A 368 20.88 21.03 -11.77
C GLU A 368 20.70 21.77 -10.44
N ALA A 369 19.85 21.25 -9.56
CA ALA A 369 19.72 21.75 -8.19
C ALA A 369 20.11 20.65 -7.19
N ASN A 370 21.35 20.75 -6.71
CA ASN A 370 21.83 20.12 -5.49
C ASN A 370 21.00 20.60 -4.29
N ILE A 371 20.57 19.67 -3.43
CA ILE A 371 19.90 19.95 -2.16
C ILE A 371 20.99 19.97 -1.06
N PRO A 372 21.12 21.04 -0.26
CA PRO A 372 22.08 21.06 0.84
C PRO A 372 21.53 20.32 2.06
N SER A 373 22.42 19.54 2.68
CA SER A 373 22.20 18.88 3.98
C SER A 373 22.46 19.88 5.10
N THR A 374 21.53 20.03 6.05
CA THR A 374 21.74 20.85 7.25
C THR A 374 21.93 19.96 8.48
N SER A 375 23.19 19.79 8.88
CA SER A 375 23.59 19.43 10.24
C SER A 375 23.57 20.67 11.13
N PHE A 376 23.02 20.59 12.33
CA PHE A 376 23.38 21.51 13.41
C PHE A 376 23.35 20.80 14.77
N SER A 377 24.51 20.83 15.42
CA SER A 377 24.71 20.59 16.85
C SER A 377 24.24 21.81 17.65
N PRO A 378 23.78 21.65 18.90
CA PRO A 378 23.73 22.76 19.85
C PRO A 378 24.86 22.65 20.87
N ALA A 379 25.57 23.76 21.05
CA ALA A 379 26.31 24.06 22.26
C ALA A 379 25.38 24.80 23.23
N SER A 380 25.27 24.32 24.47
CA SER A 380 25.11 25.19 25.63
C SER A 380 25.58 24.49 26.91
N THR A 381 26.28 25.29 27.68
CA THR A 381 26.99 25.02 28.92
C THR A 381 26.02 24.83 30.08
N SER A 382 26.22 23.80 30.90
CA SER A 382 25.84 23.85 32.32
C SER A 382 26.86 23.08 33.16
N GLN A 383 27.37 23.76 34.18
CA GLN A 383 28.22 23.20 35.22
C GLN A 383 27.40 22.30 36.15
N ARG A 384 27.91 21.12 36.49
CA ARG A 384 28.01 20.65 37.89
C ARG A 384 28.77 19.32 38.05
N ASN A 385 29.80 19.40 38.88
CA ASN A 385 30.25 18.46 39.90
C ASN A 385 30.65 17.02 39.52
N SER A 386 31.97 16.88 39.36
CA SER A 386 32.85 15.91 40.03
C SER A 386 32.22 14.89 41.00
N LEU A 387 32.45 13.62 40.71
CA LEU A 387 32.86 12.61 41.70
C LEU A 387 33.87 11.66 41.04
N LYS A 388 35.06 11.62 41.63
CA LYS A 388 36.15 10.67 41.33
C LYS A 388 35.73 9.28 41.79
N GLN A 389 36.05 8.26 41.00
CA GLN A 389 36.66 7.05 41.55
C GLN A 389 37.62 6.42 40.54
N SER A 390 38.87 6.34 41.00
CA SER A 390 40.04 5.69 40.42
C SER A 390 39.85 4.17 40.31
N LEU A 391 40.49 3.56 39.31
CA LEU A 391 41.57 2.59 39.54
C LEU A 391 42.32 2.30 38.23
N SER A 392 43.60 2.00 38.44
CA SER A 392 44.76 2.12 37.57
C SER A 392 44.95 0.95 36.60
N ALA A 393 45.49 1.28 35.43
CA ALA A 393 46.25 0.37 34.58
C ALA A 393 47.70 0.31 35.08
N GLU A 394 48.32 -0.87 35.02
CA GLU A 394 49.76 -0.99 34.86
C GLU A 394 50.07 -2.16 33.92
N ALA A 395 50.95 -1.88 32.97
CA ALA A 395 51.43 -2.77 31.93
C ALA A 395 52.86 -3.21 32.27
N SER A 396 53.24 -4.44 31.90
CA SER A 396 54.63 -4.75 31.55
C SER A 396 54.71 -6.05 30.71
N ASN A 397 55.19 -5.89 29.48
CA ASN A 397 55.71 -6.90 28.53
C ASN A 397 57.15 -7.32 28.94
N PRO A 398 57.95 -8.08 28.15
CA PRO A 398 57.70 -9.24 27.26
C PRO A 398 58.79 -10.35 27.40
N GLY A 399 58.71 -11.44 26.62
CA GLY A 399 59.86 -12.36 26.42
C GLY A 399 59.67 -13.43 25.35
N HIS A 400 60.45 -13.34 24.26
CA HIS A 400 61.11 -14.34 23.39
C HIS A 400 60.59 -15.81 23.31
N ALA A 401 60.72 -16.59 22.23
CA ALA A 401 61.21 -16.49 20.86
C ALA A 401 60.96 -17.87 20.16
N GLN A 402 60.87 -17.85 18.82
CA GLN A 402 61.27 -18.87 17.83
C GLN A 402 60.87 -20.36 17.95
N GLY A 403 60.41 -20.96 16.82
CA GLY A 403 60.67 -22.39 16.54
C GLY A 403 59.67 -23.15 15.67
N SER A 404 59.74 -22.96 14.36
CA SER A 404 59.57 -23.92 13.24
C SER A 404 58.80 -25.26 13.39
N LYS A 405 57.98 -25.51 12.34
CA LYS A 405 57.94 -26.71 11.45
C LYS A 405 57.01 -27.92 11.74
N ILE A 406 56.29 -28.29 10.65
CA ILE A 406 55.85 -29.64 10.19
C ILE A 406 54.48 -30.18 10.66
N GLY A 407 53.54 -30.24 9.70
CA GLY A 407 53.01 -31.50 9.14
C GLY A 407 51.86 -32.26 9.86
N PRO A 408 50.86 -32.79 9.14
CA PRO A 408 49.64 -33.38 9.72
C PRO A 408 49.63 -34.92 9.75
N SER A 409 48.83 -35.52 10.65
CA SER A 409 48.35 -36.91 10.58
C SER A 409 47.16 -37.08 11.55
N SER A 410 45.93 -37.15 11.03
CA SER A 410 45.17 -38.39 10.75
C SER A 410 44.63 -39.13 11.98
N SER A 411 43.29 -39.14 12.05
CA SER A 411 42.40 -40.26 12.39
C SER A 411 42.71 -41.13 13.61
N LEU A 412 41.74 -41.21 14.53
CA LEU A 412 41.31 -42.50 15.09
C LEU A 412 39.80 -42.46 15.40
N MET A 413 39.11 -43.45 14.83
CA MET A 413 37.77 -43.91 15.19
C MET A 413 37.74 -44.46 16.62
N SER A 414 36.57 -44.40 17.28
CA SER A 414 35.91 -45.63 17.75
C SER A 414 34.49 -45.34 18.22
N SER A 415 33.56 -45.95 17.49
CA SER A 415 32.16 -46.24 17.79
C SER A 415 31.96 -47.25 18.94
N LEU A 416 30.95 -47.02 19.77
CA LEU A 416 30.22 -48.03 20.57
C LEU A 416 28.74 -47.60 20.56
N GLN A 417 27.91 -48.20 19.71
CA GLN A 417 27.09 -49.40 19.94
C GLN A 417 25.84 -49.22 20.81
N HIS A 418 24.72 -49.43 20.12
CA HIS A 418 23.33 -49.66 20.52
C HIS A 418 23.11 -50.71 21.63
N MET A 419 22.04 -50.51 22.42
CA MET A 419 21.01 -51.52 22.82
C MET A 419 19.71 -50.74 23.14
N SER A 420 18.72 -50.66 22.26
CA SER A 420 17.50 -51.49 22.11
C SER A 420 16.64 -51.77 23.36
N SER A 421 15.46 -51.12 23.36
CA SER A 421 14.09 -51.63 23.58
C SER A 421 13.56 -52.16 24.92
N ALA A 422 12.31 -51.69 25.14
CA ALA A 422 11.14 -52.32 25.76
C ALA A 422 10.96 -52.23 27.28
N LYS A 423 10.18 -51.23 27.74
CA LYS A 423 8.75 -51.40 28.09
C LYS A 423 8.07 -50.04 28.22
#